data_AF-A0A7V9HVX2-F1
#
_entry.id   AF-A0A7V9HVX2-F1
#
_cell.length_a   1.000
_cell.length_b   1.000
_cell.length_c   1.000
_cell.angle_alpha   90.00
_cell.angle_beta   90.00
_cell.angle_gamma   90.00
#
_symmetry.space_group_name_H-M   'P 1'
#
loop_
_entity.id
_entity.type
_entity.pdbx_description
1 polymer ?
#
loop_
_entity_poly.entity_id
_entity_poly.type
_entity_poly.pdbx_seq_one_letter_code
_entity_poly.pdbx_strand_id
1 'polypeptide(L)'
;MDIGLMHRLIWLIPLLPLAGAALNGLLGRKFRFSEKLIGGIAVGSIALSFLLSVAAVYSYGFGSHAIWPNPYVTSQDGAFKFTWIPGGAVNITQGSLERMSVAIEEESRRKLAEIPPGQGTNPTLIGVAVADNPRSSLLDVEWSYQLDALSSIFMLVVTGVGLCIFVFATGYMHGDPGFYRFF
;
A
#
# COMPACT_ATOMS: atom_id res chain seq x y z
N MET A 1 21.81 7.93 5.98
CA MET A 1 20.41 7.88 5.50
C MET A 1 20.09 9.30 5.07
N ASP A 2 19.91 9.55 3.77
CA ASP A 2 19.52 10.88 3.31
C ASP A 2 18.12 11.19 3.84
N ILE A 3 18.01 12.27 4.61
CA ILE A 3 16.75 12.78 5.16
C ILE A 3 15.73 13.07 4.03
N GLY A 4 16.23 13.29 2.80
CA GLY A 4 15.42 13.52 1.61
C GLY A 4 14.54 12.34 1.16
N LEU A 5 14.80 11.10 1.59
CA LEU A 5 14.06 9.91 1.14
C LEU A 5 13.19 9.26 2.23
N MET A 6 12.94 9.94 3.35
CA MET A 6 12.25 9.35 4.50
C MET A 6 10.77 9.08 4.25
N HIS A 7 10.14 9.73 3.27
CA HIS A 7 8.78 9.40 2.79
C HIS A 7 8.67 7.96 2.23
N ARG A 8 9.78 7.32 1.83
CA ARG A 8 9.79 5.91 1.40
C ARG A 8 9.52 4.93 2.55
N LEU A 9 9.67 5.36 3.80
CA LEU A 9 9.56 4.53 5.00
C LEU A 9 8.14 4.49 5.58
N ILE A 10 7.15 5.08 4.91
CA ILE A 10 5.77 5.15 5.42
C ILE A 10 5.15 3.77 5.72
N TRP A 11 5.63 2.71 5.05
CA TRP A 11 5.19 1.33 5.30
C TRP A 11 5.63 0.79 6.67
N LEU A 12 6.70 1.33 7.27
CA LEU A 12 7.19 0.93 8.60
C LEU A 12 6.35 1.50 9.74
N ILE A 13 5.65 2.61 9.50
CA ILE A 13 4.86 3.32 10.51
C ILE A 13 3.80 2.40 11.13
N PRO A 14 2.91 1.74 10.38
CA PRO A 14 1.97 0.77 10.98
C PRO A 14 2.66 -0.53 11.43
N LEU A 15 3.80 -0.89 10.84
CA LEU A 15 4.48 -2.15 11.13
C LEU A 15 5.17 -2.14 12.49
N LEU A 16 5.70 -1.00 12.93
CA LEU A 16 6.40 -0.88 14.22
C LEU A 16 5.47 -1.13 15.43
N PRO A 17 4.31 -0.47 15.57
CA PRO A 17 3.35 -0.78 16.63
C PRO A 17 2.86 -2.23 16.57
N LEU A 18 2.65 -2.77 15.36
CA LEU A 18 2.24 -4.16 15.17
C LEU A 18 3.32 -5.14 15.64
N ALA A 19 4.59 -4.85 15.35
CA ALA A 19 5.71 -5.63 15.86
C ALA A 19 5.82 -5.54 17.39
N GLY A 20 5.63 -4.36 17.98
CA GLY A 20 5.57 -4.17 19.43
C GLY A 20 4.46 -5.01 20.08
N ALA A 21 3.25 -4.92 19.55
CA ALA A 21 2.10 -5.70 20.00
C ALA A 21 2.30 -7.21 19.82
N ALA A 22 2.91 -7.66 18.71
CA ALA A 22 3.22 -9.07 18.48
C ALA A 22 4.27 -9.59 19.47
N LEU A 23 5.32 -8.81 19.75
CA LEU A 23 6.33 -9.16 20.75
C LEU A 23 5.70 -9.27 22.15
N ASN A 24 4.92 -8.27 22.55
CA ASN A 24 4.25 -8.27 23.85
C ASN A 24 3.22 -9.41 23.98
N GLY A 25 2.35 -9.59 22.98
CA GLY A 25 1.28 -10.58 23.00
C GLY A 25 1.77 -12.04 22.93
N LEU A 26 2.75 -12.32 22.07
CA LEU A 26 3.27 -13.69 21.87
C LEU A 26 4.30 -14.08 22.92
N LEU A 27 5.25 -13.20 23.24
CA LEU A 27 6.35 -13.51 24.15
C LEU A 27 6.02 -13.16 25.60
N GLY A 28 5.22 -12.12 25.84
CA GLY A 28 4.86 -11.68 27.20
C GLY A 28 4.17 -12.78 28.00
N ARG A 29 3.26 -13.54 27.37
CA ARG A 29 2.58 -14.68 28.03
C ARG A 29 3.53 -15.86 28.28
N LYS A 30 4.45 -16.15 27.36
CA LYS A 30 5.35 -17.31 27.44
C LYS A 30 6.53 -17.09 28.38
N PHE A 31 7.09 -15.88 28.41
CA PHE A 31 8.33 -15.55 29.12
C PHE A 31 8.15 -14.66 30.38
N ARG A 32 6.90 -14.31 30.74
CA ARG A 32 6.55 -13.51 31.95
C ARG A 32 7.42 -12.25 32.09
N PHE A 33 7.48 -11.44 31.04
CA PHE A 33 8.22 -10.19 31.04
C PHE A 33 7.74 -9.22 32.14
N SER A 34 8.66 -8.39 32.63
CA SER A 34 8.32 -7.35 33.60
C SER A 34 7.47 -6.26 32.94
N GLU A 35 6.57 -5.65 33.71
CA GLU A 35 5.71 -4.54 33.24
C GLU A 35 6.53 -3.42 32.59
N LYS A 36 7.71 -3.12 33.16
CA LYS A 36 8.63 -2.12 32.63
C LYS A 36 9.11 -2.45 31.22
N LEU A 37 9.39 -3.72 30.94
CA LEU A 37 9.84 -4.15 29.61
C LEU A 37 8.69 -4.08 28.60
N ILE A 38 7.51 -4.57 28.96
CA ILE A 38 6.32 -4.58 28.09
C ILE A 38 5.91 -3.15 27.74
N GLY A 39 5.79 -2.29 28.75
CA GLY A 39 5.46 -0.88 28.56
C GLY A 39 6.54 -0.15 27.77
N GLY A 40 7.81 -0.45 28.03
CA GLY A 40 8.94 0.10 27.29
C GLY A 40 8.93 -0.29 25.80
N ILE A 41 8.66 -1.55 25.47
CA ILE A 41 8.53 -2.02 24.08
C ILE A 41 7.33 -1.35 23.41
N ALA A 42 6.19 -1.30 24.08
CA ALA A 42 4.96 -0.72 23.54
C ALA A 42 5.14 0.77 23.23
N VAL A 43 5.50 1.57 24.24
CA VAL A 43 5.76 3.01 24.08
C VAL A 43 6.89 3.26 23.09
N GLY A 44 7.98 2.50 23.16
CA GLY A 44 9.12 2.65 22.26
C GLY A 44 8.77 2.40 20.79
N SER A 45 7.95 1.38 20.51
CA SER A 45 7.49 1.08 19.14
C SER A 45 6.64 2.20 18.53
N ILE A 46 5.76 2.80 19.32
CA ILE A 46 4.88 3.89 18.88
C ILE A 46 5.66 5.20 18.79
N ALA A 47 6.58 5.45 19.72
CA ALA A 47 7.47 6.61 19.67
C ALA A 47 8.32 6.59 18.40
N LEU A 48 8.88 5.43 18.03
CA LEU A 48 9.64 5.29 16.80
C LEU A 48 8.75 5.50 15.56
N SER A 49 7.52 4.98 15.57
CA SER A 49 6.52 5.24 14.52
C SER A 49 6.20 6.73 14.39
N PHE A 50 6.06 7.45 15.50
CA PHE A 50 5.82 8.90 15.51
C PHE A 50 7.01 9.67 14.92
N LEU A 51 8.24 9.32 15.31
CA LEU A 51 9.44 9.94 14.74
C LEU A 51 9.55 9.73 13.23
N LEU A 52 9.26 8.51 12.75
CA LEU A 52 9.19 8.22 11.31
C LEU A 52 8.09 9.00 10.61
N SER A 53 6.93 9.19 11.24
CA SER A 53 5.84 9.99 10.67
C SER A 53 6.25 11.45 10.49
N VAL A 54 6.88 12.05 11.50
CA VAL A 54 7.39 13.43 11.46
C VAL A 54 8.43 13.58 10.35
N ALA A 55 9.36 12.63 10.29
CA ALA A 55 10.40 12.63 9.27
C ALA A 55 9.85 12.46 7.85
N ALA A 56 8.85 11.58 7.66
CA ALA A 56 8.19 11.37 6.39
C ALA A 56 7.42 12.63 5.94
N VAL A 57 6.66 13.28 6.83
CA VAL A 57 5.94 14.52 6.52
C VAL A 57 6.90 15.67 6.23
N TYR A 58 7.99 15.80 7.00
CA TYR A 58 9.03 16.78 6.75
C TYR A 58 9.67 16.58 5.38
N SER A 59 10.03 15.35 5.04
CA SER A 59 10.58 14.98 3.73
C SER A 59 9.60 15.26 2.59
N TYR A 60 8.30 14.97 2.77
CA TYR A 60 7.26 15.16 1.77
C TYR A 60 6.97 16.64 1.46
N GLY A 61 6.89 17.50 2.48
CA GLY A 61 6.44 18.89 2.34
C GLY A 61 7.53 19.97 2.41
N PHE A 62 8.64 19.72 3.11
CA PHE A 62 9.61 20.76 3.49
C PHE A 62 11.08 20.40 3.20
N GLY A 63 11.34 19.18 2.73
CA GLY A 63 12.69 18.72 2.41
C GLY A 63 13.25 19.31 1.12
N SER A 64 14.55 19.14 0.89
CA SER A 64 15.24 19.59 -0.34
C SER A 64 14.67 18.97 -1.62
N HIS A 65 13.99 17.83 -1.52
CA HIS A 65 13.28 17.15 -2.60
C HIS A 65 11.79 16.97 -2.26
N ALA A 66 11.14 18.02 -1.75
CA ALA A 66 9.71 17.99 -1.44
C ALA A 66 8.89 17.67 -2.71
N ILE A 67 7.91 16.77 -2.56
CA ILE A 67 7.07 16.24 -3.66
C ILE A 67 5.69 16.91 -3.64
N TRP A 68 5.31 17.50 -2.50
CA TRP A 68 4.07 18.27 -2.34
C TRP A 68 3.95 19.34 -3.45
N PRO A 69 2.76 19.47 -4.09
CA PRO A 69 1.46 18.91 -3.71
C PRO A 69 1.12 17.53 -4.29
N ASN A 70 2.03 16.89 -5.04
CA ASN A 70 1.72 15.63 -5.71
C ASN A 70 1.66 14.46 -4.70
N PRO A 71 0.68 13.55 -4.81
CA PRO A 71 0.61 12.39 -3.94
C PRO A 71 1.79 11.45 -4.22
N TYR A 72 2.45 11.01 -3.16
CA TYR A 72 3.51 10.00 -3.21
C TYR A 72 2.90 8.60 -3.12
N VAL A 73 3.31 7.67 -3.99
CA VAL A 73 2.86 6.28 -3.94
C VAL A 73 4.07 5.35 -3.94
N THR A 74 4.15 4.47 -2.94
CA THR A 74 5.29 3.56 -2.73
C THR A 74 5.54 2.58 -3.88
N SER A 75 4.55 2.30 -4.71
CA SER A 75 4.69 1.39 -5.85
C SER A 75 5.41 2.00 -7.04
N GLN A 76 5.44 3.32 -7.18
CA GLN A 76 6.15 4.02 -8.26
C GLN A 76 7.67 3.96 -8.07
N ASP A 77 8.10 3.94 -6.80
CA ASP A 77 9.49 4.13 -6.39
C ASP A 77 10.19 2.81 -6.01
N GLY A 78 9.47 1.69 -6.12
CA GLY A 78 9.94 0.36 -5.72
C GLY A 78 10.07 0.18 -4.21
N ALA A 79 9.55 1.10 -3.39
CA ALA A 79 9.68 1.05 -1.94
C ALA A 79 8.82 -0.07 -1.33
N PHE A 80 7.58 -0.21 -1.78
CA PHE A 80 6.67 -1.30 -1.40
C PHE A 80 5.59 -1.46 -2.46
N LYS A 81 5.40 -2.70 -2.93
CA LYS A 81 4.31 -3.09 -3.82
C LYS A 81 4.01 -4.56 -3.58
N PHE A 82 2.75 -4.89 -3.33
CA PHE A 82 2.30 -6.27 -3.20
C PHE A 82 1.01 -6.47 -4.00
N THR A 83 1.03 -7.36 -4.99
CA THR A 83 -0.19 -7.70 -5.74
C THR A 83 -1.00 -8.71 -4.93
N TRP A 84 -2.08 -8.24 -4.30
CA TRP A 84 -2.99 -9.11 -3.53
C TRP A 84 -3.75 -10.04 -4.46
N ILE A 85 -4.36 -9.48 -5.51
CA ILE A 85 -5.13 -10.27 -6.49
C ILE A 85 -4.49 -10.08 -7.85
N PRO A 86 -3.80 -11.11 -8.38
CA PRO A 86 -3.21 -11.05 -9.70
C PRO A 86 -4.29 -10.97 -10.77
N GLY A 87 -3.99 -10.19 -11.79
CA GLY A 87 -4.89 -9.92 -12.90
C GLY A 87 -5.45 -11.08 -13.72
N GLY A 88 -4.95 -12.30 -13.53
CA GLY A 88 -5.45 -13.51 -14.18
C GLY A 88 -6.15 -14.49 -13.23
N ALA A 89 -6.29 -14.15 -11.95
CA ALA A 89 -6.87 -15.05 -10.95
C ALA A 89 -8.40 -15.16 -11.04
N VAL A 90 -9.05 -14.20 -11.69
CA VAL A 90 -10.50 -14.16 -11.87
C VAL A 90 -10.84 -14.65 -13.28
N ASN A 91 -11.37 -15.87 -13.38
CA ASN A 91 -11.96 -16.37 -14.62
C ASN A 91 -13.33 -15.72 -14.84
N ILE A 92 -13.49 -15.14 -16.01
CA ILE A 92 -14.70 -14.44 -16.41
C ILE A 92 -15.78 -15.48 -16.77
N THR A 93 -17.03 -15.24 -16.37
CA THR A 93 -18.18 -15.99 -16.89
C THR A 93 -18.37 -15.73 -18.39
N GLN A 94 -18.90 -16.73 -19.11
CA GLN A 94 -18.98 -16.80 -20.58
C GLN A 94 -19.46 -15.50 -21.27
N GLY A 95 -20.38 -14.75 -20.66
CA GLY A 95 -20.96 -13.54 -21.23
C GLY A 95 -20.02 -12.33 -21.39
N SER A 96 -18.90 -12.23 -20.67
CA SER A 96 -17.91 -11.15 -20.95
C SER A 96 -16.87 -11.56 -21.98
N LEU A 97 -16.60 -12.86 -22.16
CA LEU A 97 -15.82 -13.33 -23.31
C LEU A 97 -16.60 -13.07 -24.60
N GLU A 98 -17.92 -13.31 -24.60
CA GLU A 98 -18.81 -13.01 -25.73
C GLU A 98 -18.87 -11.51 -26.06
N ARG A 99 -18.88 -10.62 -25.05
CA ARG A 99 -18.80 -9.16 -25.29
C ARG A 99 -17.48 -8.73 -25.91
N MET A 100 -16.37 -9.32 -25.48
CA MET A 100 -15.05 -9.03 -26.07
C MET A 100 -14.95 -9.54 -27.50
N SER A 101 -15.46 -10.75 -27.79
CA SER A 101 -15.45 -11.27 -29.17
C SER A 101 -16.30 -10.43 -30.12
N VAL A 102 -17.46 -9.93 -29.67
CA VAL A 102 -18.30 -9.02 -30.46
C VAL A 102 -17.60 -7.68 -30.70
N ALA A 103 -16.97 -7.09 -29.68
CA ALA A 103 -16.24 -5.83 -29.82
C ALA A 103 -15.04 -5.95 -30.78
N ILE A 104 -14.30 -7.07 -30.70
CA ILE A 104 -13.18 -7.37 -31.60
C ILE A 104 -13.68 -7.57 -33.04
N GLU A 105 -14.81 -8.23 -33.24
CA GLU A 105 -15.39 -8.43 -34.58
C GLU A 105 -15.87 -7.10 -35.18
N GLU A 106 -16.51 -6.24 -34.39
CA GLU A 106 -16.91 -4.90 -34.83
C GLU A 106 -15.71 -4.03 -35.21
N GLU A 107 -14.65 -4.01 -34.41
CA GLU A 107 -13.43 -3.26 -34.71
C GLU A 107 -12.72 -3.80 -35.96
N SER A 108 -12.68 -5.13 -36.10
CA SER A 108 -12.15 -5.78 -37.29
C SER A 108 -12.95 -5.39 -38.54
N ARG A 109 -14.29 -5.36 -38.46
CA ARG A 109 -15.17 -4.92 -39.56
C ARG A 109 -14.98 -3.45 -39.92
N ARG A 110 -14.83 -2.57 -38.93
CA ARG A 110 -14.57 -1.13 -39.16
C ARG A 110 -13.24 -0.91 -39.88
N LYS A 111 -12.17 -1.56 -39.41
CA LYS A 111 -10.85 -1.48 -40.06
C LYS A 111 -10.88 -2.07 -41.47
N LEU A 112 -11.69 -3.10 -41.71
CA LEU A 112 -11.87 -3.68 -43.05
C LEU A 112 -12.61 -2.73 -44.00
N ALA A 113 -13.55 -1.93 -43.49
CA ALA A 113 -14.32 -0.96 -44.27
C ALA A 113 -13.53 0.30 -44.64
N GLU A 114 -12.46 0.62 -43.90
CA GLU A 114 -11.57 1.75 -44.20
C GLU A 114 -10.48 1.41 -45.25
N ILE A 115 -10.31 0.14 -45.62
CA ILE A 115 -9.30 -0.26 -46.62
C ILE A 115 -9.78 0.12 -48.04
N PRO A 116 -9.02 0.95 -48.80
CA PRO A 116 -9.39 1.32 -50.16
C PRO A 116 -9.46 0.11 -51.11
N PRO A 117 -10.44 0.04 -52.03
CA PRO A 117 -10.59 -1.08 -52.95
C PRO A 117 -9.42 -1.12 -53.93
N GLY A 118 -8.46 -2.02 -53.70
CA GLY A 118 -7.29 -2.21 -54.58
C GLY A 118 -5.99 -2.61 -53.85
N GLN A 119 -5.93 -2.50 -52.52
CA GLN A 119 -4.78 -2.94 -51.73
C GLN A 119 -5.03 -4.38 -51.24
N GLY A 120 -4.19 -5.32 -51.67
CA GLY A 120 -4.35 -6.74 -51.33
C GLY A 120 -4.48 -6.94 -49.82
N THR A 121 -5.59 -7.53 -49.39
CA THR A 121 -5.86 -7.90 -48.01
C THR A 121 -4.89 -9.00 -47.60
N ASN A 122 -3.81 -8.65 -46.90
CA ASN A 122 -2.96 -9.62 -46.22
C ASN A 122 -3.60 -9.97 -44.86
N PRO A 123 -4.33 -11.10 -44.75
CA PRO A 123 -5.09 -11.44 -43.53
C PRO A 123 -4.19 -11.61 -42.30
N THR A 124 -2.91 -11.90 -42.49
CA THR A 124 -1.92 -12.10 -41.43
C THR A 124 -1.56 -10.81 -40.69
N LEU A 125 -1.59 -9.64 -41.33
CA LEU A 125 -1.31 -8.35 -40.68
C LEU A 125 -2.51 -7.87 -39.84
N ILE A 126 -3.73 -8.21 -40.26
CA ILE A 126 -4.97 -7.88 -39.56
C ILE A 126 -5.08 -8.69 -38.26
N GLY A 127 -4.68 -9.96 -38.27
CA GLY A 127 -4.68 -10.81 -37.07
C GLY A 127 -3.65 -10.39 -36.00
N VAL A 128 -2.48 -9.87 -36.41
CA VAL A 128 -1.43 -9.41 -35.48
C VAL A 128 -1.83 -8.08 -34.80
N ALA A 129 -2.45 -7.15 -35.54
CA ALA A 129 -2.92 -5.88 -34.97
C ALA A 129 -4.12 -6.01 -34.01
N VAL A 130 -4.85 -7.13 -34.07
CA VAL A 130 -6.00 -7.45 -33.19
C VAL A 130 -5.57 -8.26 -31.95
N ALA A 131 -4.45 -8.98 -32.01
CA ALA A 131 -3.94 -9.81 -30.93
C ALA A 131 -3.17 -9.05 -29.83
N ASP A 132 -2.81 -7.79 -30.07
CA ASP A 132 -2.02 -6.94 -29.15
C ASP A 132 -2.86 -6.30 -28.01
N ASN A 133 -4.03 -6.85 -27.68
CA ASN A 133 -4.68 -6.49 -26.41
C ASN A 133 -4.20 -7.49 -25.33
N PRO A 134 -3.19 -7.14 -24.52
CA PRO A 134 -2.67 -8.04 -23.51
C PRO A 134 -3.83 -8.33 -22.58
N ARG A 135 -4.21 -9.61 -22.45
CA ARG A 135 -5.22 -10.14 -21.51
C ARG A 135 -5.57 -9.10 -20.47
N SER A 136 -6.61 -8.31 -20.73
CA SER A 136 -6.95 -7.19 -19.86
C SER A 136 -7.39 -7.82 -18.56
N SER A 137 -6.45 -7.85 -17.63
CA SER A 137 -6.67 -8.31 -16.28
C SER A 137 -7.87 -7.55 -15.74
N LEU A 138 -9.01 -8.23 -15.55
CA LEU A 138 -10.23 -7.55 -15.15
C LEU A 138 -10.12 -6.92 -13.76
N LEU A 139 -9.32 -7.55 -12.89
CA LEU A 139 -9.15 -7.15 -11.51
C LEU A 139 -7.71 -7.45 -11.10
N ASP A 140 -6.90 -6.40 -11.07
CA ASP A 140 -5.57 -6.40 -10.46
C ASP A 140 -5.65 -5.54 -9.21
N VAL A 141 -5.60 -6.17 -8.03
CA VAL A 141 -5.63 -5.43 -6.75
C VAL A 141 -4.22 -5.36 -6.21
N GLU A 142 -3.65 -4.18 -6.34
CA GLU A 142 -2.36 -3.82 -5.78
C GLU A 142 -2.54 -3.24 -4.38
N TRP A 143 -1.76 -3.75 -3.43
CA TRP A 143 -1.54 -3.11 -2.14
C TRP A 143 -0.28 -2.26 -2.20
N SER A 144 -0.48 -0.95 -2.01
CA SER A 144 0.56 0.05 -1.88
C SER A 144 0.14 1.11 -0.85
N TYR A 145 1.12 1.85 -0.34
CA TYR A 145 0.89 3.01 0.52
C TYR A 145 0.96 4.29 -0.30
N GLN A 146 -0.02 5.16 -0.09
CA GLN A 146 -0.08 6.51 -0.63
C GLN A 146 0.07 7.53 0.50
N LEU A 147 0.87 8.57 0.26
CA LEU A 147 1.05 9.71 1.13
C LEU A 147 0.65 10.98 0.38
N ASP A 148 -0.38 11.64 0.86
CA ASP A 148 -0.83 12.96 0.41
C ASP A 148 -0.92 13.92 1.61
N ALA A 149 -1.35 15.17 1.36
CA ALA A 149 -1.46 16.18 2.42
C ALA A 149 -2.43 15.78 3.54
N LEU A 150 -3.57 15.19 3.18
CA LEU A 150 -4.57 14.75 4.15
C LEU A 150 -4.06 13.57 4.99
N SER A 151 -3.48 12.57 4.34
CA SER A 151 -2.89 11.41 5.02
C SER A 151 -1.71 11.82 5.91
N SER A 152 -0.92 12.81 5.50
CA SER A 152 0.18 13.37 6.32
C SER A 152 -0.32 13.89 7.67
N ILE A 153 -1.43 14.63 7.67
CA ILE A 153 -2.05 15.15 8.91
C ILE A 153 -2.57 13.99 9.76
N PHE A 154 -3.34 13.07 9.18
CA PHE A 154 -3.87 11.93 9.92
C PHE A 154 -2.78 11.06 10.51
N MET A 155 -1.68 10.84 9.78
CA MET A 155 -0.55 10.05 10.23
C MET A 155 0.11 10.67 11.48
N LEU A 156 0.30 12.00 11.50
CA LEU A 156 0.81 12.73 12.67
C LEU A 156 -0.17 12.66 13.85
N VAL A 157 -1.47 12.81 13.59
CA VAL A 157 -2.51 12.74 14.63
C VAL A 157 -2.58 11.34 15.24
N VAL A 158 -2.66 10.29 14.42
CA VAL A 158 -2.81 8.91 14.88
C VAL A 158 -1.58 8.47 15.68
N THR A 159 -0.37 8.73 15.18
CA THR A 159 0.85 8.34 15.89
C THR A 159 1.16 9.24 17.09
N GLY A 160 0.85 10.54 17.01
CA GLY A 160 1.07 11.50 18.10
C GLY A 160 0.10 11.30 19.27
N VAL A 161 -1.20 11.25 18.99
CA VAL A 161 -2.22 10.95 20.01
C VAL A 161 -2.03 9.52 20.55
N GLY A 162 -1.70 8.57 19.68
CA GLY A 162 -1.36 7.20 20.09
C GLY A 162 -0.19 7.15 21.07
N LEU A 163 0.88 7.92 20.83
CA LEU A 163 2.01 8.02 21.75
C LEU A 163 1.58 8.56 23.12
N CYS A 164 0.78 9.63 23.16
CA CYS A 164 0.25 10.18 24.42
C CYS A 164 -0.60 9.15 25.18
N ILE A 165 -1.46 8.42 24.48
CA ILE A 165 -2.29 7.35 25.09
C ILE A 165 -1.40 6.27 25.69
N PHE A 166 -0.37 5.80 24.99
CA PHE A 166 0.49 4.73 25.50
C PHE A 166 1.36 5.15 26.68
N VAL A 167 1.89 6.38 26.65
CA VAL A 167 2.63 6.95 27.80
C VAL A 167 1.70 7.04 29.02
N PHE A 168 0.50 7.59 28.84
CA PHE A 168 -0.49 7.68 29.91
C PHE A 168 -0.90 6.30 30.45
N ALA A 169 -1.23 5.38 29.54
CA ALA A 169 -1.68 4.05 29.90
C ALA A 169 -0.63 3.27 30.68
N THR A 170 0.67 3.50 30.42
CA THR A 170 1.77 2.78 31.09
C THR A 170 1.77 3.08 32.59
N GLY A 171 1.48 4.32 32.96
CA GLY A 171 1.30 4.71 34.37
C GLY A 171 -0.05 4.27 34.94
N TYR A 172 -1.11 4.40 34.15
CA TYR A 172 -2.47 4.08 34.58
C TYR A 172 -2.66 2.58 34.90
N MET A 173 -2.07 1.69 34.10
CA MET A 173 -2.23 0.23 34.24
C MET A 173 -1.21 -0.39 35.22
N HIS A 174 -0.40 0.41 35.91
CA HIS A 174 0.67 -0.14 36.75
C HIS A 174 0.13 -1.04 37.87
N GLY A 175 0.68 -2.26 37.99
CA GLY A 175 0.22 -3.26 38.95
C GLY A 175 -1.06 -4.00 38.54
N ASP A 176 -1.62 -3.73 37.35
CA ASP A 176 -2.78 -4.46 36.85
C ASP A 176 -2.38 -5.85 36.31
N PRO A 177 -3.05 -6.95 36.73
CA PRO A 177 -2.72 -8.30 36.27
C PRO A 177 -2.90 -8.53 34.76
N GLY A 178 -3.65 -7.65 34.08
CA GLY A 178 -3.90 -7.64 32.64
C GLY A 178 -2.94 -6.80 31.81
N PHE A 179 -1.87 -6.23 32.41
CA PHE A 179 -0.95 -5.30 31.73
C PHE A 179 -0.46 -5.77 30.35
N TYR A 180 -0.06 -7.04 30.23
CA TYR A 180 0.44 -7.64 28.98
C TYR A 180 -0.59 -7.85 27.87
N ARG A 181 -1.90 -7.78 28.18
CA ARG A 181 -2.97 -7.92 27.18
C ARG A 181 -3.44 -6.57 26.66
N PHE A 182 -3.20 -5.53 27.45
CA PHE A 182 -3.56 -4.16 27.12
C PHE A 182 -2.56 -3.55 26.12
N PHE A 183 -1.27 -3.81 26.31
CA PHE A 183 -0.14 -3.34 25.50
C PHE A 183 0.32 -4.35 24.45
#